data_AF-A0A968ZEQ7-F1
#
_entry.id   AF-A0A968ZEQ7-F1
#
_cell.length_a   1.000
_cell.length_b   1.000
_cell.length_c   1.000
_cell.angle_alpha   90.00
_cell.angle_beta   90.00
_cell.angle_gamma   90.00
#
_symmetry.space_group_name_H-M   'P 1'
#
loop_
_entity.id
_entity.type
_entity.pdbx_description
1 polymer ?
#
loop_
_entity_poly.entity_id
_entity_poly.type
_entity_poly.pdbx_seq_one_letter_code
_entity_poly.pdbx_strand_id
1 'polypeptide(L)'
;MIEVTPSQAGIWLKITAIAPDNYLRNIRVIPAAFETSYQSQIFNPDFIERVKNFKVFRLMEWMNTNDSETSQWSDRPTLDSARYSQDGVPVEILVELANRTNIDPWFCMPHLATDEYIAKFAEYVKDHLNAERKIYVEYSNEVWNSKFEQHRWAVQQAKARGKEQWIDWYGQRTTEIMQIWDRVFAEDKDRIVGTMAGHSANAWLLSRALSYAWSDNPLSHEEYGIDAIAIAPYFGYYLGSPDHQAQIAIWTTQVDGGLDLLFKEISQGGVLDNSPKNGALQEAYEQIKAHASLAQKENLQLLAYEGGQHLAGVGSVENNDRITQLFIQANRDSRMGEIYRDYLQTWFELGGSLFLYYNDISQPSRWGSWGLLESVSQKSSPKYDAALEALQQISSN
;
A
#
# COMPACT_ATOMS: atom_id res chain seq x y z
N MET A 1 16.73 11.99 32.31
CA MET A 1 15.48 12.40 31.65
C MET A 1 15.77 13.64 30.83
N ILE A 2 15.42 13.66 29.55
CA ILE A 2 15.56 14.84 28.69
C ILE A 2 14.15 15.42 28.52
N GLU A 3 13.94 16.67 28.93
CA GLU A 3 12.70 17.39 28.65
C GLU A 3 12.81 18.07 27.29
N VAL A 4 11.95 17.66 26.37
CA VAL A 4 11.92 18.19 24.99
C VAL A 4 10.48 18.41 24.57
N THR A 5 10.20 19.60 24.05
CA THR A 5 8.98 19.86 23.30
C THR A 5 9.25 19.52 21.83
N PRO A 6 8.62 18.47 21.28
CA PRO A 6 8.84 18.10 19.88
C PRO A 6 8.38 19.22 18.95
N SER A 7 9.12 19.41 17.85
CA SER A 7 8.65 20.22 16.72
C SER A 7 7.61 19.43 15.90
N GLN A 8 7.05 20.04 14.84
CA GLN A 8 6.24 19.27 13.88
C GLN A 8 7.03 18.14 13.19
N ALA A 9 8.36 18.23 13.15
CA ALA A 9 9.25 17.18 12.64
C ALA A 9 9.67 16.15 13.69
N GLY A 10 9.04 16.17 14.88
CA GLY A 10 9.34 15.27 15.99
C GLY A 10 10.57 15.68 16.81
N ILE A 11 11.23 14.67 17.39
CA ILE A 11 12.47 14.80 18.19
C ILE A 11 13.63 14.29 17.35
N TRP A 12 14.65 15.12 17.17
CA TRP A 12 15.86 14.76 16.43
C TRP A 12 17.03 14.54 17.38
N LEU A 13 17.67 13.39 17.26
CA LEU A 13 18.96 13.11 17.89
C LEU A 13 20.04 13.11 16.81
N LYS A 14 21.01 14.02 16.92
CA LYS A 14 22.16 14.09 16.00
C LYS A 14 23.43 13.72 16.73
N ILE A 15 24.12 12.69 16.26
CA ILE A 15 25.48 12.38 16.69
C ILE A 15 26.43 13.30 15.91
N THR A 16 27.17 14.16 16.61
CA THR A 16 28.05 15.18 16.00
C THR A 16 29.50 14.71 15.83
N ALA A 17 29.93 13.72 16.59
CA ALA A 17 31.24 13.09 16.49
C ALA A 17 31.17 11.64 17.00
N ILE A 18 32.00 10.77 16.42
CA ILE A 18 32.15 9.36 16.82
C ILE A 18 33.64 9.05 16.84
N ALA A 19 34.14 8.35 17.86
CA ALA A 19 35.48 7.78 17.85
C ALA A 19 35.49 6.51 16.95
N PRO A 20 36.30 6.44 15.89
CA PRO A 20 36.25 5.33 14.92
C PRO A 20 36.50 3.95 15.53
N ASP A 21 37.33 3.89 16.57
CA ASP A 21 37.77 2.70 17.31
C ASP A 21 36.93 2.42 18.56
N ASN A 22 36.07 3.36 18.97
CA ASN A 22 35.14 3.19 20.08
C ASN A 22 33.84 3.98 19.83
N TYR A 23 33.05 3.49 18.89
CA TYR A 23 31.82 4.15 18.51
C TYR A 23 30.72 4.01 19.57
N LEU A 24 29.81 4.98 19.59
CA LEU A 24 28.61 4.96 20.42
C LEU A 24 27.73 3.77 20.02
N ARG A 25 27.22 3.08 21.03
CA ARG A 25 26.35 1.90 20.90
C ARG A 25 25.25 1.96 21.95
N ASN A 26 24.16 1.23 21.74
CA ASN A 26 23.05 1.10 22.71
C ASN A 26 22.37 2.43 23.10
N ILE A 27 22.25 3.38 22.16
CA ILE A 27 21.45 4.59 22.37
C ILE A 27 19.98 4.24 22.18
N ARG A 28 19.15 4.57 23.18
CA ARG A 28 17.69 4.38 23.13
C ARG A 28 17.00 5.68 23.53
N VAL A 29 16.05 6.13 22.70
CA VAL A 29 15.18 7.28 23.00
C VAL A 29 13.79 6.73 23.23
N ILE A 30 13.34 6.75 24.48
CA ILE A 30 12.11 6.10 24.94
C ILE A 30 11.30 7.11 25.74
N PRO A 31 9.98 7.24 25.52
CA PRO A 31 9.11 8.01 26.41
C PRO A 31 9.23 7.52 27.86
N ALA A 32 9.32 8.43 28.83
CA ALA A 32 9.55 8.07 30.24
C ALA A 32 8.55 7.03 30.78
N ALA A 33 7.30 7.06 30.31
CA ALA A 33 6.26 6.09 30.66
C ALA A 33 6.57 4.63 30.26
N PHE A 34 7.54 4.40 29.37
CA PHE A 34 7.91 3.07 28.86
C PHE A 34 9.32 2.65 29.27
N GLU A 35 10.01 3.39 30.15
CA GLU A 35 11.39 3.09 30.57
C GLU A 35 11.57 1.66 31.10
N THR A 36 10.57 1.12 31.79
CA THR A 36 10.61 -0.24 32.36
C THR A 36 10.03 -1.33 31.45
N SER A 37 9.39 -0.98 30.33
CA SER A 37 8.65 -1.94 29.48
C SER A 37 9.12 -1.97 28.02
N TYR A 38 9.94 -1.03 27.56
CA TYR A 38 10.28 -0.88 26.14
C TYR A 38 10.93 -2.12 25.49
N GLN A 39 11.55 -3.01 26.29
CA GLN A 39 12.14 -4.25 25.77
C GLN A 39 11.08 -5.27 25.39
N SER A 40 10.01 -5.38 26.19
CA SER A 40 8.86 -6.26 25.91
C SER A 40 7.78 -5.56 25.07
N GLN A 41 7.77 -4.23 25.06
CA GLN A 41 6.79 -3.40 24.39
C GLN A 41 7.50 -2.57 23.31
N ILE A 42 7.86 -3.25 22.23
CA ILE A 42 8.65 -2.69 21.13
C ILE A 42 7.83 -1.77 20.21
N PHE A 43 6.49 -1.86 20.26
CA PHE A 43 5.58 -0.98 19.52
C PHE A 43 4.96 0.06 20.43
N ASN A 44 4.67 1.23 19.87
CA ASN A 44 3.92 2.28 20.55
C ASN A 44 2.48 1.78 20.85
N PRO A 45 2.02 1.73 22.12
CA PRO A 45 0.67 1.30 22.46
C PRO A 45 -0.44 2.12 21.80
N ASP A 46 -0.22 3.42 21.62
CA ASP A 46 -1.20 4.29 20.95
C ASP A 46 -1.35 3.87 19.49
N PHE A 47 -0.25 3.46 18.84
CA PHE A 47 -0.29 2.93 17.48
C PHE A 47 -1.08 1.61 17.44
N ILE A 48 -0.76 0.67 18.32
CA ILE A 48 -1.47 -0.61 18.43
C ILE A 48 -2.99 -0.38 18.63
N GLU A 49 -3.36 0.54 19.51
CA GLU A 49 -4.76 0.88 19.77
C GLU A 49 -5.46 1.50 18.55
N ARG A 50 -4.76 2.30 17.74
CA ARG A 50 -5.34 2.92 16.53
C ARG A 50 -5.61 1.92 15.41
N VAL A 51 -4.75 0.89 15.31
CA VAL A 51 -4.78 -0.03 14.17
C VAL A 51 -5.48 -1.37 14.46
N LYS A 52 -5.84 -1.64 15.72
CA LYS A 52 -6.44 -2.92 16.15
C LYS A 52 -7.74 -3.35 15.45
N ASN A 53 -8.46 -2.40 14.85
CA ASN A 53 -9.73 -2.69 14.19
C ASN A 53 -9.54 -3.18 12.75
N PHE A 54 -8.38 -2.92 12.15
CA PHE A 54 -8.06 -3.38 10.81
C PHE A 54 -7.59 -4.84 10.83
N LYS A 55 -7.75 -5.53 9.70
CA LYS A 55 -7.48 -6.97 9.58
C LYS A 55 -6.24 -7.30 8.78
N VAL A 56 -5.85 -6.46 7.83
CA VAL A 56 -4.73 -6.72 6.93
C VAL A 56 -3.83 -5.49 6.86
N PHE A 57 -2.51 -5.66 7.01
CA PHE A 57 -1.53 -4.62 6.66
C PHE A 57 -0.68 -5.07 5.49
N ARG A 58 -0.62 -4.24 4.44
CA ARG A 58 0.40 -4.32 3.42
C ARG A 58 1.64 -3.59 3.87
N LEU A 59 2.70 -4.37 4.06
CA LEU A 59 3.93 -3.95 4.73
C LEU A 59 4.97 -3.39 3.74
N MET A 60 4.56 -3.05 2.52
CA MET A 60 5.42 -2.59 1.42
C MET A 60 6.40 -1.48 1.84
N GLU A 61 5.91 -0.42 2.48
CA GLU A 61 6.74 0.69 2.95
C GLU A 61 7.66 0.27 4.10
N TRP A 62 7.16 -0.55 5.04
CA TRP A 62 7.97 -1.07 6.13
C TRP A 62 9.06 -2.01 5.63
N MET A 63 8.84 -2.73 4.54
CA MET A 63 9.81 -3.60 3.90
C MET A 63 10.77 -2.86 2.98
N ASN A 64 10.57 -1.55 2.75
CA ASN A 64 11.32 -0.76 1.78
C ASN A 64 11.40 -1.46 0.40
N THR A 65 10.24 -1.90 -0.12
CA THR A 65 10.16 -2.74 -1.33
C THR A 65 10.55 -2.00 -2.61
N ASN A 66 10.15 -0.74 -2.76
CA ASN A 66 10.44 0.06 -3.95
C ASN A 66 11.95 0.26 -4.13
N ASP A 67 12.45 0.01 -5.34
CA ASP A 67 13.86 0.17 -5.70
C ASP A 67 14.83 -0.64 -4.79
N SER A 68 14.32 -1.66 -4.09
CA SER A 68 15.10 -2.46 -3.14
C SER A 68 16.29 -3.16 -3.81
N GLU A 69 17.47 -2.99 -3.23
CA GLU A 69 18.70 -3.69 -3.64
C GLU A 69 18.84 -5.08 -3.00
N THR A 70 17.90 -5.48 -2.14
CA THR A 70 17.93 -6.77 -1.43
C THR A 70 17.76 -7.94 -2.42
N SER A 71 18.75 -8.84 -2.48
CA SER A 71 18.71 -10.00 -3.37
C SER A 71 18.84 -11.33 -2.62
N GLN A 72 19.84 -11.47 -1.76
CA GLN A 72 20.12 -12.68 -0.98
C GLN A 72 19.58 -12.55 0.45
N TRP A 73 19.35 -13.68 1.13
CA TRP A 73 18.90 -13.68 2.53
C TRP A 73 19.84 -12.90 3.46
N SER A 74 21.15 -12.89 3.14
CA SER A 74 22.16 -12.14 3.88
C SER A 74 22.04 -10.61 3.75
N ASP A 75 21.33 -10.12 2.74
CA ASP A 75 21.21 -8.68 2.45
C ASP A 75 20.10 -8.02 3.29
N ARG A 76 19.23 -8.84 3.91
CA ARG A 76 18.06 -8.35 4.63
C ARG A 76 18.45 -7.50 5.85
N PRO A 77 17.59 -6.56 6.27
CA PRO A 77 17.70 -5.96 7.59
C PRO A 77 17.57 -7.02 8.70
N THR A 78 18.33 -6.85 9.77
CA THR A 78 18.30 -7.71 10.98
C THR A 78 17.97 -6.88 12.21
N LEU A 79 17.71 -7.53 13.36
CA LEU A 79 17.48 -6.83 14.63
C LEU A 79 18.66 -5.94 15.07
N ASP A 80 19.86 -6.21 14.55
CA ASP A 80 21.08 -5.45 14.82
C ASP A 80 21.31 -4.30 13.81
N SER A 81 20.45 -4.14 12.80
CA SER A 81 20.52 -3.03 11.86
C SER A 81 20.38 -1.69 12.59
N ALA A 82 21.27 -0.75 12.29
CA ALA A 82 21.34 0.53 13.00
C ALA A 82 20.07 1.38 12.87
N ARG A 83 19.33 1.24 11.76
CA ARG A 83 18.02 1.86 11.52
C ARG A 83 17.20 1.01 10.55
N TYR A 84 15.88 0.96 10.75
CA TYR A 84 14.97 0.26 9.84
C TYR A 84 14.37 1.18 8.77
N SER A 85 14.43 2.50 8.98
CA SER A 85 13.84 3.49 8.08
C SER A 85 14.56 3.66 6.73
N GLN A 86 15.67 2.94 6.52
CA GLN A 86 16.43 2.97 5.27
C GLN A 86 16.44 1.60 4.61
N ASP A 87 16.73 0.55 5.37
CA ASP A 87 16.95 -0.80 4.83
C ASP A 87 15.70 -1.68 4.94
N GLY A 88 14.63 -1.16 5.53
CA GLY A 88 13.42 -1.91 5.86
C GLY A 88 13.43 -2.46 7.30
N VAL A 89 12.24 -2.85 7.74
CA VAL A 89 11.98 -3.47 9.04
C VAL A 89 12.23 -4.98 8.91
N PRO A 90 13.02 -5.60 9.82
CA PRO A 90 13.30 -7.03 9.78
C PRO A 90 12.03 -7.88 9.86
N VAL A 91 12.02 -9.02 9.18
CA VAL A 91 10.87 -9.96 9.17
C VAL A 91 10.45 -10.37 10.59
N GLU A 92 11.41 -10.45 11.51
CA GLU A 92 11.19 -10.71 12.93
C GLU A 92 10.22 -9.70 13.56
N ILE A 93 10.38 -8.42 13.24
CA ILE A 93 9.55 -7.32 13.74
C ILE A 93 8.21 -7.26 13.00
N LEU A 94 8.19 -7.54 11.70
CA LEU A 94 6.96 -7.60 10.90
C LEU A 94 6.00 -8.68 11.42
N VAL A 95 6.53 -9.88 11.67
CA VAL A 95 5.76 -11.01 12.23
C VAL A 95 5.33 -10.72 13.68
N GLU A 96 6.20 -10.10 14.49
CA GLU A 96 5.84 -9.72 15.86
C GLU A 96 4.72 -8.67 15.90
N LEU A 97 4.71 -7.70 14.96
CA LEU A 97 3.58 -6.78 14.79
C LEU A 97 2.32 -7.58 14.49
N ALA A 98 2.39 -8.47 13.50
CA ALA A 98 1.24 -9.24 13.06
C ALA A 98 0.61 -10.07 14.18
N ASN A 99 1.46 -10.76 14.96
CA ASN A 99 1.05 -11.55 16.11
C ASN A 99 0.41 -10.71 17.23
N ARG A 100 0.95 -9.51 17.50
CA ARG A 100 0.43 -8.64 18.57
C ARG A 100 -0.88 -7.95 18.23
N THR A 101 -1.12 -7.68 16.94
CA THR A 101 -2.33 -6.99 16.48
C THR A 101 -3.37 -7.94 15.90
N ASN A 102 -3.06 -9.25 15.79
CA ASN A 102 -3.91 -10.25 15.14
C ASN A 102 -4.32 -9.85 13.71
N ILE A 103 -3.39 -9.25 12.97
CA ILE A 103 -3.59 -8.91 11.55
C ILE A 103 -3.02 -10.02 10.67
N ASP A 104 -3.55 -10.11 9.47
CA ASP A 104 -2.99 -10.88 8.37
C ASP A 104 -1.94 -10.00 7.66
N PRO A 105 -0.66 -10.38 7.62
CA PRO A 105 0.35 -9.60 6.93
C PRO A 105 0.27 -9.81 5.41
N TRP A 106 0.47 -8.72 4.67
CA TRP A 106 0.72 -8.72 3.24
C TRP A 106 2.16 -8.30 2.97
N PHE A 107 2.97 -9.24 2.50
CA PHE A 107 4.39 -9.04 2.21
C PHE A 107 4.65 -8.80 0.72
N CYS A 108 5.43 -7.76 0.42
CA CYS A 108 5.84 -7.44 -0.95
C CYS A 108 7.32 -7.83 -1.13
N MET A 109 7.56 -8.92 -1.86
CA MET A 109 8.89 -9.50 -2.03
C MET A 109 9.79 -8.60 -2.89
N PRO A 110 11.06 -8.35 -2.53
CA PRO A 110 11.96 -7.53 -3.34
C PRO A 110 12.09 -8.05 -4.77
N HIS A 111 12.19 -7.14 -5.75
CA HIS A 111 12.24 -7.52 -7.16
C HIS A 111 13.50 -8.32 -7.53
N LEU A 112 14.61 -8.11 -6.80
CA LEU A 112 15.88 -8.84 -6.97
C LEU A 112 16.00 -10.11 -6.12
N ALA A 113 14.99 -10.43 -5.31
CA ALA A 113 15.04 -11.56 -4.38
C ALA A 113 15.26 -12.88 -5.11
N THR A 114 16.27 -13.62 -4.67
CA THR A 114 16.54 -14.98 -5.13
C THR A 114 15.53 -15.97 -4.55
N ASP A 115 15.42 -17.15 -5.17
CA ASP A 115 14.56 -18.22 -4.65
C ASP A 115 14.95 -18.63 -3.22
N GLU A 116 16.24 -18.55 -2.89
CA GLU A 116 16.73 -18.78 -1.52
C GLU A 116 16.18 -17.73 -0.55
N TYR A 117 16.23 -16.44 -0.91
CA TYR A 117 15.65 -15.37 -0.09
C TYR A 117 14.16 -15.63 0.16
N ILE A 118 13.40 -15.92 -0.90
CA ILE A 118 11.96 -16.17 -0.82
C ILE A 118 11.67 -17.37 0.10
N ALA A 119 12.39 -18.48 -0.07
CA ALA A 119 12.23 -19.67 0.75
C ALA A 119 12.55 -19.40 2.22
N LYS A 120 13.67 -18.72 2.52
CA LYS A 120 14.07 -18.38 3.90
C LYS A 120 13.09 -17.42 4.57
N PHE A 121 12.55 -16.46 3.82
CA PHE A 121 11.52 -15.56 4.32
C PHE A 121 10.24 -16.33 4.66
N ALA A 122 9.77 -17.18 3.74
CA ALA A 122 8.60 -18.03 3.97
C ALA A 122 8.79 -18.99 5.14
N GLU A 123 9.97 -19.61 5.29
CA GLU A 123 10.32 -20.50 6.42
C GLU A 123 10.20 -19.74 7.75
N TYR A 124 10.78 -18.54 7.84
CA TYR A 124 10.68 -17.72 9.04
C TYR A 124 9.22 -17.39 9.38
N VAL A 125 8.43 -16.96 8.39
CA VAL A 125 7.02 -16.62 8.59
C VAL A 125 6.22 -17.86 9.02
N LYS A 126 6.44 -19.02 8.40
CA LYS A 126 5.78 -20.28 8.77
C LYS A 126 6.02 -20.66 10.23
N ASP A 127 7.27 -20.51 10.69
CA ASP A 127 7.67 -20.95 12.02
C ASP A 127 7.25 -19.97 13.14
N HIS A 128 7.04 -18.69 12.82
CA HIS A 128 6.86 -17.64 13.84
C HIS A 128 5.52 -16.88 13.77
N LEU A 129 4.82 -16.89 12.63
CA LEU A 129 3.51 -16.24 12.51
C LEU A 129 2.42 -17.16 13.08
N ASN A 130 1.54 -16.60 13.89
CA ASN A 130 0.37 -17.28 14.44
C ASN A 130 -0.39 -18.05 13.34
N ALA A 131 -0.61 -19.36 13.57
CA ALA A 131 -1.16 -20.31 12.61
C ALA A 131 -2.55 -19.94 12.08
N GLU A 132 -3.31 -19.13 12.82
CA GLU A 132 -4.64 -18.67 12.40
C GLU A 132 -4.60 -17.50 11.39
N ARG A 133 -3.43 -16.90 11.15
CA ARG A 133 -3.30 -15.75 10.23
C ARG A 133 -3.19 -16.21 8.78
N LYS A 134 -3.88 -15.49 7.89
CA LYS A 134 -3.66 -15.52 6.44
C LYS A 134 -2.41 -14.70 6.09
N ILE A 135 -1.79 -15.03 4.97
CA ILE A 135 -0.54 -14.40 4.50
C ILE A 135 -0.72 -14.02 3.05
N TYR A 136 -0.76 -12.73 2.75
CA TYR A 136 -0.78 -12.26 1.37
C TYR A 136 0.65 -12.09 0.87
N VAL A 137 0.92 -12.58 -0.32
CA VAL A 137 2.26 -12.49 -0.93
C VAL A 137 2.14 -11.84 -2.30
N GLU A 138 2.93 -10.80 -2.52
CA GLU A 138 3.00 -10.05 -3.77
C GLU A 138 4.46 -9.99 -4.24
N TYR A 139 4.65 -10.14 -5.55
CA TYR A 139 5.96 -9.90 -6.15
C TYR A 139 6.17 -8.40 -6.40
N SER A 140 7.05 -7.78 -5.60
CA SER A 140 7.42 -6.37 -5.65
C SER A 140 6.23 -5.42 -5.44
N ASN A 141 6.32 -4.20 -5.97
CA ASN A 141 5.29 -3.18 -5.99
C ASN A 141 5.25 -2.53 -7.37
N GLU A 142 4.05 -2.29 -7.92
CA GLU A 142 3.83 -1.56 -9.17
C GLU A 142 4.85 -1.85 -10.28
N VAL A 143 5.08 -3.14 -10.60
CA VAL A 143 6.05 -3.52 -11.66
C VAL A 143 5.70 -2.93 -13.03
N TRP A 144 4.46 -2.48 -13.21
CA TRP A 144 3.97 -1.74 -14.38
C TRP A 144 4.47 -0.29 -14.46
N ASN A 145 4.96 0.29 -13.36
CA ASN A 145 5.34 1.70 -13.27
C ASN A 145 6.80 1.91 -13.67
N SER A 146 7.02 2.53 -14.82
CA SER A 146 8.36 2.72 -15.41
C SER A 146 9.28 3.65 -14.61
N LYS A 147 8.76 4.36 -13.60
CA LYS A 147 9.58 5.17 -12.69
C LYS A 147 10.48 4.30 -11.80
N PHE A 148 10.07 3.09 -11.45
CA PHE A 148 10.81 2.24 -10.51
C PHE A 148 11.80 1.27 -11.17
N GLU A 149 12.84 0.89 -10.42
CA GLU A 149 13.85 -0.09 -10.82
C GLU A 149 13.23 -1.48 -11.03
N GLN A 150 12.21 -1.86 -10.26
CA GLN A 150 11.54 -3.15 -10.47
C GLN A 150 10.93 -3.30 -11.87
N HIS A 151 10.42 -2.23 -12.47
CA HIS A 151 9.96 -2.26 -13.86
C HIS A 151 11.12 -2.48 -14.83
N ARG A 152 12.22 -1.74 -14.64
CA ARG A 152 13.42 -1.84 -15.47
C ARG A 152 14.02 -3.25 -15.38
N TRP A 153 14.04 -3.83 -14.19
CA TRP A 153 14.43 -5.21 -13.95
C TRP A 153 13.54 -6.19 -14.71
N ALA A 154 12.20 -6.05 -14.62
CA ALA A 154 11.28 -6.92 -15.34
C ALA A 154 11.49 -6.89 -16.87
N VAL A 155 11.72 -5.70 -17.43
CA VAL A 155 12.07 -5.54 -18.85
C VAL A 155 13.37 -6.27 -19.19
N GLN A 156 14.41 -6.15 -18.36
CA GLN A 156 15.69 -6.84 -18.56
C GLN A 156 15.54 -8.36 -18.49
N GLN A 157 14.79 -8.87 -17.51
CA GLN A 157 14.60 -10.30 -17.32
C GLN A 157 13.75 -10.93 -18.42
N ALA A 158 12.72 -10.23 -18.89
CA ALA A 158 11.94 -10.62 -20.06
C ALA A 158 12.83 -10.77 -21.30
N LYS A 159 13.64 -9.74 -21.60
CA LYS A 159 14.58 -9.78 -22.74
C LYS A 159 15.58 -10.92 -22.62
N ALA A 160 16.16 -11.12 -21.43
CA ALA A 160 17.15 -12.16 -21.18
C ALA A 160 16.58 -13.59 -21.36
N ARG A 161 15.27 -13.77 -21.14
CA ARG A 161 14.56 -15.05 -21.26
C ARG A 161 13.74 -15.19 -22.54
N GLY A 162 13.91 -14.28 -23.49
CA GLY A 162 13.19 -14.31 -24.77
C GLY A 162 11.67 -14.16 -24.63
N LYS A 163 11.19 -13.49 -23.57
CA LYS A 163 9.78 -13.14 -23.41
C LYS A 163 9.43 -11.93 -24.28
N GLU A 164 8.19 -11.88 -24.77
CA GLU A 164 7.73 -10.79 -25.64
C GLU A 164 7.64 -9.47 -24.87
N GLN A 165 7.09 -9.49 -23.65
CA GLN A 165 6.92 -8.30 -22.81
C GLN A 165 7.33 -8.56 -21.35
N TRP A 166 7.66 -7.48 -20.64
CA TRP A 166 8.00 -7.51 -19.21
C TRP A 166 6.89 -8.16 -18.36
N ILE A 167 5.63 -7.98 -18.76
CA ILE A 167 4.46 -8.50 -18.04
C ILE A 167 4.36 -10.03 -18.13
N ASP A 168 4.87 -10.64 -19.21
CA ASP A 168 4.90 -12.11 -19.35
C ASP A 168 5.90 -12.71 -18.35
N TRP A 169 7.05 -12.04 -18.19
CA TRP A 169 8.03 -12.43 -17.18
C TRP A 169 7.52 -12.15 -15.75
N TYR A 170 6.82 -11.04 -15.54
CA TYR A 170 6.20 -10.73 -14.25
C TYR A 170 5.18 -11.81 -13.84
N GLY A 171 4.29 -12.22 -14.75
CA GLY A 171 3.33 -13.31 -14.51
C GLY A 171 4.03 -14.63 -14.16
N GLN A 172 5.08 -14.98 -14.91
CA GLN A 172 5.93 -16.14 -14.60
C GLN A 172 6.56 -16.04 -13.22
N ARG A 173 7.24 -14.93 -12.91
CA ARG A 173 8.02 -14.78 -11.68
C ARG A 173 7.14 -14.75 -10.45
N THR A 174 5.98 -14.10 -10.55
CA THR A 174 4.99 -14.08 -9.46
C THR A 174 4.56 -15.51 -9.13
N THR A 175 4.22 -16.29 -10.15
CA THR A 175 3.89 -17.72 -10.02
C THR A 175 5.02 -18.55 -9.38
N GLU A 176 6.28 -18.37 -9.84
CA GLU A 176 7.44 -19.07 -9.25
C GLU A 176 7.59 -18.79 -7.75
N ILE A 177 7.36 -17.53 -7.34
CA ILE A 177 7.43 -17.13 -5.93
C ILE A 177 6.30 -17.80 -5.14
N MET A 178 5.07 -17.82 -5.66
CA MET A 178 3.95 -18.49 -4.98
C MET A 178 4.22 -19.98 -4.80
N GLN A 179 4.77 -20.66 -5.81
CA GLN A 179 5.16 -22.06 -5.70
C GLN A 179 6.24 -22.33 -4.64
N ILE A 180 7.14 -21.37 -4.38
CA ILE A 180 8.11 -21.49 -3.29
C ILE A 180 7.38 -21.41 -1.93
N TRP A 181 6.47 -20.46 -1.77
CA TRP A 181 5.65 -20.33 -0.56
C TRP A 181 4.81 -21.59 -0.31
N ASP A 182 4.09 -22.08 -1.33
CA ASP A 182 3.32 -23.32 -1.25
C ASP A 182 4.16 -24.52 -0.83
N ARG A 183 5.37 -24.64 -1.36
CA ARG A 183 6.28 -25.75 -1.03
C ARG A 183 6.77 -25.66 0.42
N VAL A 184 7.04 -24.46 0.92
CA VAL A 184 7.48 -24.24 2.31
C VAL A 184 6.33 -24.51 3.28
N PHE A 185 5.12 -24.07 2.96
CA PHE A 185 3.93 -24.25 3.81
C PHE A 185 3.33 -25.65 3.72
N ALA A 186 3.50 -26.35 2.59
CA ALA A 186 3.03 -27.71 2.36
C ALA A 186 1.54 -27.87 2.73
N GLU A 187 1.22 -28.62 3.79
CA GLU A 187 -0.15 -28.84 4.27
C GLU A 187 -0.83 -27.56 4.75
N ASP A 188 -0.07 -26.51 5.11
CA ASP A 188 -0.58 -25.22 5.57
C ASP A 188 -0.73 -24.19 4.43
N LYS A 189 -0.57 -24.60 3.16
CA LYS A 189 -0.54 -23.66 2.01
C LYS A 189 -1.82 -22.86 1.83
N ASP A 190 -2.96 -23.36 2.32
CA ASP A 190 -4.25 -22.64 2.28
C ASP A 190 -4.23 -21.34 3.11
N ARG A 191 -3.19 -21.10 3.92
CA ARG A 191 -2.95 -19.82 4.60
C ARG A 191 -2.43 -18.74 3.64
N ILE A 192 -1.82 -19.11 2.52
CA ILE A 192 -1.25 -18.19 1.55
C ILE A 192 -2.37 -17.63 0.66
N VAL A 193 -2.31 -16.34 0.38
CA VAL A 193 -3.14 -15.65 -0.60
C VAL A 193 -2.18 -15.04 -1.63
N GLY A 194 -1.88 -15.80 -2.67
CA GLY A 194 -0.98 -15.37 -3.72
C GLY A 194 -1.61 -14.29 -4.59
N THR A 195 -0.97 -13.13 -4.64
CA THR A 195 -1.58 -11.93 -5.18
C THR A 195 -0.82 -11.39 -6.39
N MET A 196 -1.53 -11.23 -7.50
CA MET A 196 -1.01 -10.59 -8.71
C MET A 196 -1.50 -9.14 -8.81
N ALA A 197 -0.60 -8.18 -8.59
CA ALA A 197 -0.91 -6.75 -8.62
C ALA A 197 -0.85 -6.17 -10.04
N GLY A 198 -1.69 -5.17 -10.33
CA GLY A 198 -1.78 -4.50 -11.63
C GLY A 198 -2.25 -3.05 -11.57
N HIS A 199 -2.35 -2.42 -12.75
CA HIS A 199 -2.73 -1.02 -12.92
C HIS A 199 -4.25 -0.85 -13.06
N SER A 200 -4.88 -0.04 -12.21
CA SER A 200 -6.35 0.11 -12.17
C SER A 200 -6.95 0.60 -13.48
N ALA A 201 -6.26 1.47 -14.22
CA ALA A 201 -6.77 1.97 -15.50
C ALA A 201 -6.48 1.04 -16.70
N ASN A 202 -5.84 -0.12 -16.49
CA ASN A 202 -5.47 -1.02 -17.58
C ASN A 202 -5.58 -2.52 -17.21
N ALA A 203 -6.81 -3.03 -17.23
CA ALA A 203 -7.12 -4.43 -16.94
C ALA A 203 -6.47 -5.44 -17.91
N TRP A 204 -6.06 -5.00 -19.11
CA TRP A 204 -5.36 -5.86 -20.05
C TRP A 204 -4.02 -6.35 -19.50
N LEU A 205 -3.32 -5.55 -18.67
CA LEU A 205 -2.04 -5.96 -18.09
C LEU A 205 -2.19 -7.19 -17.18
N LEU A 206 -3.19 -7.20 -16.30
CA LEU A 206 -3.46 -8.36 -15.44
C LEU A 206 -3.96 -9.55 -16.24
N SER A 207 -4.85 -9.31 -17.22
CA SER A 207 -5.31 -10.38 -18.11
C SER A 207 -4.15 -11.06 -18.85
N ARG A 208 -3.16 -10.29 -19.31
CA ARG A 208 -1.95 -10.82 -19.94
C ARG A 208 -1.02 -11.54 -18.96
N ALA A 209 -0.80 -10.96 -17.78
CA ALA A 209 0.04 -11.57 -16.74
C ALA A 209 -0.50 -12.94 -16.31
N LEU A 210 -1.82 -13.03 -16.12
CA LEU A 210 -2.51 -14.29 -15.87
C LEU A 210 -2.35 -15.20 -17.08
N SER A 211 -2.69 -14.76 -18.29
CA SER A 211 -2.63 -15.61 -19.50
C SER A 211 -1.23 -16.18 -19.85
N TYR A 212 -0.18 -15.84 -19.10
CA TYR A 212 1.11 -16.50 -19.21
C TYR A 212 0.98 -18.02 -19.00
N ALA A 213 1.27 -18.76 -20.07
CA ALA A 213 1.33 -20.22 -20.02
C ALA A 213 2.76 -20.70 -19.80
N TRP A 214 2.95 -21.63 -18.87
CA TRP A 214 4.16 -22.43 -18.80
C TRP A 214 4.22 -23.34 -20.02
N SER A 215 5.29 -23.25 -20.80
CA SER A 215 5.45 -24.00 -22.06
C SER A 215 5.42 -25.52 -21.88
N ASP A 216 5.78 -25.99 -20.68
CA ASP A 216 6.07 -27.40 -20.43
C ASP A 216 4.96 -28.09 -19.62
N ASN A 217 4.09 -27.33 -18.94
CA ASN A 217 2.94 -27.85 -18.19
C ASN A 217 1.88 -26.75 -17.96
N PRO A 218 0.82 -26.63 -18.78
CA PRO A 218 -0.21 -25.62 -18.55
C PRO A 218 -1.04 -26.01 -17.31
N LEU A 219 -0.88 -25.25 -16.23
CA LEU A 219 -1.78 -25.28 -15.06
C LEU A 219 -2.60 -23.98 -15.01
N SER A 220 -3.73 -24.01 -14.30
CA SER A 220 -4.51 -22.81 -13.97
C SER A 220 -3.73 -21.90 -13.01
N HIS A 221 -4.14 -20.64 -12.88
CA HIS A 221 -3.52 -19.71 -11.92
C HIS A 221 -3.65 -20.19 -10.47
N GLU A 222 -4.77 -20.83 -10.14
CA GLU A 222 -5.01 -21.46 -8.83
C GLU A 222 -4.02 -22.61 -8.57
N GLU A 223 -3.79 -23.46 -9.58
CA GLU A 223 -2.80 -24.53 -9.49
C GLU A 223 -1.35 -23.99 -9.38
N TYR A 224 -1.16 -22.73 -9.74
CA TYR A 224 0.08 -21.97 -9.61
C TYR A 224 0.17 -21.12 -8.33
N GLY A 225 -0.83 -21.19 -7.46
CA GLY A 225 -0.87 -20.50 -6.17
C GLY A 225 -1.26 -19.03 -6.27
N ILE A 226 -1.94 -18.61 -7.33
CA ILE A 226 -2.54 -17.26 -7.44
C ILE A 226 -4.01 -17.36 -7.06
N ASP A 227 -4.37 -16.68 -5.97
CA ASP A 227 -5.72 -16.66 -5.39
C ASP A 227 -6.45 -15.34 -5.65
N ALA A 228 -5.70 -14.28 -5.97
CA ALA A 228 -6.22 -12.93 -6.08
C ALA A 228 -5.50 -12.09 -7.15
N ILE A 229 -6.26 -11.20 -7.77
CA ILE A 229 -5.71 -10.01 -8.43
C ILE A 229 -5.91 -8.78 -7.55
N ALA A 230 -4.98 -7.84 -7.65
CA ALA A 230 -5.04 -6.61 -6.87
C ALA A 230 -4.80 -5.35 -7.72
N ILE A 231 -5.50 -4.26 -7.41
CA ILE A 231 -5.38 -2.95 -8.08
C ILE A 231 -5.21 -1.81 -7.08
N ALA A 232 -4.84 -0.62 -7.58
CA ALA A 232 -4.86 0.64 -6.84
C ALA A 232 -6.00 1.56 -7.34
N PRO A 233 -7.26 1.37 -6.92
CA PRO A 233 -8.40 2.06 -7.48
C PRO A 233 -8.54 3.50 -6.96
N TYR A 234 -7.57 4.37 -7.22
CA TYR A 234 -7.68 5.77 -6.84
C TYR A 234 -8.79 6.50 -7.62
N PHE A 235 -9.47 7.45 -6.98
CA PHE A 235 -10.34 8.40 -7.66
C PHE A 235 -9.73 9.82 -7.65
N GLY A 236 -9.97 10.57 -8.72
CA GLY A 236 -9.70 12.01 -8.76
C GLY A 236 -8.28 12.41 -9.16
N TYR A 237 -7.47 11.47 -9.69
CA TYR A 237 -6.12 11.76 -10.18
C TYR A 237 -6.08 12.98 -11.14
N TYR A 238 -7.04 13.06 -12.07
CA TYR A 238 -7.08 14.16 -13.04
C TYR A 238 -7.26 15.52 -12.38
N LEU A 239 -7.90 15.62 -11.20
CA LEU A 239 -8.05 16.90 -10.48
C LEU A 239 -6.69 17.51 -10.14
N GLY A 240 -5.64 16.70 -9.99
CA GLY A 240 -4.28 17.17 -9.77
C GLY A 240 -3.49 17.55 -11.03
N SER A 241 -4.04 17.38 -12.22
CA SER A 241 -3.27 17.44 -13.47
C SER A 241 -3.00 18.88 -13.94
N PRO A 242 -1.91 19.12 -14.69
CA PRO A 242 -1.62 20.43 -15.27
C PRO A 242 -2.74 20.99 -16.15
N ASP A 243 -3.49 20.12 -16.83
CA ASP A 243 -4.57 20.51 -17.74
C ASP A 243 -5.73 21.22 -17.03
N HIS A 244 -5.99 20.89 -15.76
CA HIS A 244 -7.07 21.49 -14.97
C HIS A 244 -6.57 22.55 -13.96
N GLN A 245 -5.26 22.78 -13.89
CA GLN A 245 -4.65 23.67 -12.90
C GLN A 245 -5.29 25.07 -12.88
N ALA A 246 -5.57 25.66 -14.05
CA ALA A 246 -6.14 27.00 -14.15
C ALA A 246 -7.58 27.07 -13.61
N GLN A 247 -8.42 26.10 -13.98
CA GLN A 247 -9.83 26.06 -13.55
C GLN A 247 -9.94 25.81 -12.04
N ILE A 248 -9.14 24.89 -11.50
CA ILE A 248 -9.15 24.58 -10.07
C ILE A 248 -8.57 25.75 -9.25
N ALA A 249 -7.54 26.45 -9.75
CA ALA A 249 -7.05 27.65 -9.10
C ALA A 249 -8.14 28.74 -8.99
N ILE A 250 -9.04 28.84 -9.97
CA ILE A 250 -10.21 29.73 -9.92
C ILE A 250 -11.22 29.26 -8.87
N TRP A 251 -11.43 27.95 -8.68
CA TRP A 251 -12.31 27.45 -7.61
C TRP A 251 -11.83 27.92 -6.23
N THR A 252 -10.51 28.00 -6.02
CA THR A 252 -9.98 28.49 -4.73
C THR A 252 -10.27 29.97 -4.43
N THR A 253 -10.91 30.72 -5.34
CA THR A 253 -11.42 32.08 -5.06
C THR A 253 -12.87 32.11 -4.59
N GLN A 254 -13.57 30.97 -4.57
CA GLN A 254 -14.94 30.89 -4.06
C GLN A 254 -14.96 31.13 -2.54
N VAL A 255 -16.13 31.49 -2.01
CA VAL A 255 -16.30 31.86 -0.59
C VAL A 255 -15.97 30.72 0.37
N ASP A 256 -16.20 29.49 -0.07
CA ASP A 256 -15.93 28.24 0.65
C ASP A 256 -14.54 27.66 0.34
N GLY A 257 -13.69 28.40 -0.37
CA GLY A 257 -12.38 27.94 -0.81
C GLY A 257 -12.41 26.97 -2.00
N GLY A 258 -13.58 26.73 -2.62
CA GLY A 258 -13.75 25.88 -3.81
C GLY A 258 -14.17 24.44 -3.49
N LEU A 259 -14.53 24.14 -2.25
CA LEU A 259 -14.89 22.79 -1.80
C LEU A 259 -16.17 22.29 -2.49
N ASP A 260 -17.20 23.13 -2.64
CA ASP A 260 -18.46 22.79 -3.29
C ASP A 260 -18.26 22.34 -4.74
N LEU A 261 -17.42 23.07 -5.48
CA LEU A 261 -17.07 22.72 -6.86
C LEU A 261 -16.26 21.43 -6.93
N LEU A 262 -15.31 21.24 -6.01
CA LEU A 262 -14.51 20.03 -5.91
C LEU A 262 -15.37 18.79 -5.61
N PHE A 263 -16.22 18.84 -4.58
CA PHE A 263 -17.07 17.71 -4.23
C PHE A 263 -18.13 17.43 -5.30
N LYS A 264 -18.63 18.46 -5.99
CA LYS A 264 -19.49 18.28 -7.15
C LYS A 264 -18.76 17.57 -8.29
N GLU A 265 -17.52 17.96 -8.62
CA GLU A 265 -16.73 17.29 -9.66
C GLU A 265 -16.40 15.84 -9.27
N ILE A 266 -16.11 15.56 -8.00
CA ILE A 266 -15.84 14.19 -7.52
C ILE A 266 -17.07 13.29 -7.70
N SER A 267 -18.25 13.78 -7.32
CA SER A 267 -19.47 12.98 -7.22
C SER A 267 -20.32 12.95 -8.50
N GLN A 268 -20.35 14.05 -9.25
CA GLN A 268 -21.25 14.25 -10.40
C GLN A 268 -20.50 14.54 -11.70
N GLY A 269 -19.29 15.10 -11.62
CA GLY A 269 -18.56 15.62 -12.78
C GLY A 269 -19.20 16.86 -13.39
N GLY A 270 -18.71 17.22 -14.59
CA GLY A 270 -19.26 18.30 -15.40
C GLY A 270 -18.98 19.72 -14.89
N VAL A 271 -18.05 19.87 -13.94
CA VAL A 271 -17.54 21.17 -13.47
C VAL A 271 -16.24 21.54 -14.19
N LEU A 272 -15.40 20.55 -14.51
CA LEU A 272 -14.20 20.74 -15.32
C LEU A 272 -14.46 20.47 -16.80
N ASP A 273 -13.73 21.20 -17.64
CA ASP A 273 -13.66 20.91 -19.07
C ASP A 273 -12.64 19.78 -19.30
N ASN A 274 -12.86 18.96 -20.33
CA ASN A 274 -11.98 17.83 -20.69
C ASN A 274 -11.73 16.80 -19.57
N SER A 275 -12.69 16.64 -18.65
CA SER A 275 -12.64 15.65 -17.57
C SER A 275 -13.66 14.51 -17.77
N PRO A 276 -13.59 13.42 -16.97
CA PRO A 276 -14.65 12.42 -16.92
C PRO A 276 -16.03 13.04 -16.68
N LYS A 277 -16.96 12.82 -17.61
CA LYS A 277 -18.27 13.48 -17.63
C LYS A 277 -19.11 13.27 -16.36
N ASN A 278 -18.96 12.11 -15.73
CA ASN A 278 -19.75 11.68 -14.58
C ASN A 278 -18.96 11.76 -13.26
N GLY A 279 -17.79 12.42 -13.28
CA GLY A 279 -16.97 12.66 -12.10
C GLY A 279 -15.98 11.54 -11.76
N ALA A 280 -15.16 11.84 -10.76
CA ALA A 280 -14.04 11.01 -10.34
C ALA A 280 -14.45 9.64 -9.79
N LEU A 281 -15.55 9.56 -9.04
CA LEU A 281 -16.03 8.28 -8.51
C LEU A 281 -16.45 7.33 -9.63
N GLN A 282 -17.21 7.83 -10.61
CA GLN A 282 -17.68 7.02 -11.72
C GLN A 282 -16.53 6.49 -12.58
N GLU A 283 -15.48 7.30 -12.80
CA GLU A 283 -14.25 6.85 -13.48
C GLU A 283 -13.60 5.68 -12.74
N ALA A 284 -13.44 5.78 -11.42
CA ALA A 284 -12.88 4.70 -10.61
C ALA A 284 -13.77 3.44 -10.65
N TYR A 285 -15.10 3.59 -10.61
CA TYR A 285 -16.02 2.45 -10.68
C TYR A 285 -15.96 1.71 -12.02
N GLU A 286 -15.74 2.40 -13.13
CA GLU A 286 -15.54 1.76 -14.44
C GLU A 286 -14.25 0.93 -14.48
N GLN A 287 -13.18 1.46 -13.89
CA GLN A 287 -11.92 0.74 -13.72
C GLN A 287 -12.07 -0.49 -12.82
N ILE A 288 -12.80 -0.36 -11.70
CA ILE A 288 -13.10 -1.47 -10.78
C ILE A 288 -13.92 -2.55 -11.50
N LYS A 289 -14.97 -2.19 -12.25
CA LYS A 289 -15.82 -3.14 -13.01
C LYS A 289 -15.02 -3.97 -14.02
N ALA A 290 -14.07 -3.36 -14.71
CA ALA A 290 -13.22 -4.08 -15.66
C ALA A 290 -12.39 -5.18 -14.96
N HIS A 291 -11.87 -4.89 -13.77
CA HIS A 291 -11.11 -5.86 -12.98
C HIS A 291 -11.99 -6.88 -12.28
N ALA A 292 -13.18 -6.50 -11.79
CA ALA A 292 -14.15 -7.43 -11.24
C ALA A 292 -14.59 -8.47 -12.28
N SER A 293 -14.80 -8.04 -13.53
CA SER A 293 -15.11 -8.95 -14.64
C SER A 293 -13.97 -9.95 -14.91
N LEU A 294 -12.71 -9.50 -14.80
CA LEU A 294 -11.55 -10.37 -14.94
C LEU A 294 -11.45 -11.36 -13.77
N ALA A 295 -11.56 -10.87 -12.53
CA ALA A 295 -11.53 -11.69 -11.32
C ALA A 295 -12.61 -12.79 -11.37
N GLN A 296 -13.84 -12.43 -11.74
CA GLN A 296 -14.94 -13.39 -11.89
C GLN A 296 -14.66 -14.43 -12.99
N LYS A 297 -14.11 -14.00 -14.14
CA LYS A 297 -13.78 -14.89 -15.25
C LYS A 297 -12.74 -15.94 -14.87
N GLU A 298 -11.75 -15.54 -14.07
CA GLU A 298 -10.62 -16.39 -13.68
C GLU A 298 -10.83 -17.07 -12.31
N ASN A 299 -12.01 -16.88 -11.67
CA ASN A 299 -12.34 -17.40 -10.33
C ASN A 299 -11.36 -16.94 -9.23
N LEU A 300 -10.94 -15.68 -9.29
CA LEU A 300 -10.01 -15.06 -8.34
C LEU A 300 -10.70 -14.00 -7.48
N GLN A 301 -10.11 -13.69 -6.32
CA GLN A 301 -10.51 -12.52 -5.54
C GLN A 301 -10.06 -11.22 -6.21
N LEU A 302 -10.83 -10.14 -6.02
CA LEU A 302 -10.41 -8.78 -6.34
C LEU A 302 -10.05 -8.04 -5.06
N LEU A 303 -8.80 -7.60 -4.94
CA LEU A 303 -8.27 -6.85 -3.80
C LEU A 303 -7.87 -5.42 -4.23
N ALA A 304 -7.88 -4.48 -3.29
CA ALA A 304 -7.16 -3.22 -3.45
C ALA A 304 -5.86 -3.29 -2.65
N TYR A 305 -4.70 -3.22 -3.32
CA TYR A 305 -3.39 -3.20 -2.62
C TYR A 305 -3.08 -1.82 -2.01
N GLU A 306 -3.78 -0.80 -2.46
CA GLU A 306 -3.88 0.55 -1.90
C GLU A 306 -5.04 1.28 -2.57
N GLY A 307 -5.44 2.46 -2.11
CA GLY A 307 -6.48 3.24 -2.79
C GLY A 307 -7.06 4.38 -1.96
N GLY A 308 -8.08 5.01 -2.54
CA GLY A 308 -8.79 6.17 -1.99
C GLY A 308 -8.73 7.38 -2.90
N GLN A 309 -8.78 8.57 -2.33
CA GLN A 309 -8.65 9.82 -3.06
C GLN A 309 -7.21 10.03 -3.59
N HIS A 310 -7.05 10.59 -4.79
CA HIS A 310 -5.79 11.12 -5.33
C HIS A 310 -5.90 12.63 -5.60
N LEU A 311 -6.20 13.40 -4.56
CA LEU A 311 -6.17 14.85 -4.52
C LEU A 311 -4.76 15.31 -4.13
N ALA A 312 -3.85 15.19 -5.09
CA ALA A 312 -2.47 15.66 -5.00
C ALA A 312 -2.12 16.35 -6.33
N GLY A 313 -1.29 17.39 -6.29
CA GLY A 313 -0.80 17.99 -7.53
C GLY A 313 0.08 17.00 -8.29
N VAL A 314 0.05 17.06 -9.62
CA VAL A 314 0.91 16.29 -10.52
C VAL A 314 1.71 17.23 -11.41
N GLY A 315 3.01 16.99 -11.55
CA GLY A 315 3.89 17.81 -12.38
C GLY A 315 3.97 19.26 -11.89
N SER A 316 3.56 20.24 -12.69
CA SER A 316 3.62 21.65 -12.29
C SER A 316 2.68 22.00 -11.13
N VAL A 317 1.57 21.28 -10.98
CA VAL A 317 0.52 21.55 -9.99
C VAL A 317 1.02 21.31 -8.56
N GLU A 318 2.00 20.43 -8.40
CA GLU A 318 2.70 20.13 -7.15
C GLU A 318 3.25 21.36 -6.42
N ASN A 319 3.56 22.42 -7.16
CA ASN A 319 4.09 23.67 -6.62
C ASN A 319 3.01 24.76 -6.49
N ASN A 320 1.73 24.39 -6.61
CA ASN A 320 0.61 25.30 -6.42
C ASN A 320 0.04 25.16 -5.00
N ASP A 321 0.46 26.05 -4.12
CA ASP A 321 0.04 26.04 -2.70
C ASP A 321 -1.47 26.19 -2.55
N ARG A 322 -2.15 26.96 -3.41
CA ARG A 322 -3.61 27.17 -3.32
C ARG A 322 -4.37 25.88 -3.57
N ILE A 323 -3.98 25.13 -4.60
CA ILE A 323 -4.58 23.84 -4.93
C ILE A 323 -4.24 22.81 -3.84
N THR A 324 -3.00 22.80 -3.37
CA THR A 324 -2.59 21.95 -2.24
C THR A 324 -3.46 22.20 -1.02
N GLN A 325 -3.71 23.47 -0.64
CA GLN A 325 -4.57 23.79 0.50
C GLN A 325 -6.02 23.39 0.28
N LEU A 326 -6.58 23.55 -0.93
CA LEU A 326 -7.92 23.06 -1.26
C LEU A 326 -8.02 21.54 -1.02
N PHE A 327 -7.05 20.76 -1.51
CA PHE A 327 -7.05 19.30 -1.36
C PHE A 327 -6.87 18.85 0.11
N ILE A 328 -6.04 19.55 0.88
CA ILE A 328 -5.89 19.29 2.32
C ILE A 328 -7.21 19.60 3.05
N GLN A 329 -7.85 20.72 2.74
CA GLN A 329 -9.14 21.09 3.35
C GLN A 329 -10.24 20.09 2.98
N ALA A 330 -10.28 19.64 1.72
CA ALA A 330 -11.22 18.62 1.27
C ALA A 330 -11.09 17.31 2.05
N ASN A 331 -9.86 16.85 2.33
CA ASN A 331 -9.64 15.63 3.13
C ASN A 331 -10.09 15.75 4.60
N ARG A 332 -10.23 16.98 5.12
CA ARG A 332 -10.70 17.26 6.49
C ARG A 332 -12.20 17.60 6.56
N ASP A 333 -12.84 17.85 5.41
CA ASP A 333 -14.27 18.17 5.30
C ASP A 333 -15.12 16.90 5.52
N SER A 334 -16.27 17.03 6.19
CA SER A 334 -17.16 15.90 6.49
C SER A 334 -17.68 15.21 5.24
N ARG A 335 -17.83 15.94 4.13
CA ARG A 335 -18.24 15.37 2.83
C ARG A 335 -17.25 14.34 2.30
N MET A 336 -15.97 14.41 2.68
CA MET A 336 -15.01 13.35 2.32
C MET A 336 -15.38 12.01 2.99
N GLY A 337 -15.93 12.05 4.20
CA GLY A 337 -16.46 10.84 4.85
C GLY A 337 -17.65 10.25 4.08
N GLU A 338 -18.51 11.10 3.51
CA GLU A 338 -19.63 10.66 2.65
C GLU A 338 -19.11 10.03 1.37
N ILE A 339 -18.16 10.67 0.69
CA ILE A 339 -17.49 10.12 -0.50
C ILE A 339 -16.85 8.76 -0.22
N TYR A 340 -16.14 8.62 0.91
CA TYR A 340 -15.50 7.35 1.28
C TYR A 340 -16.51 6.27 1.62
N ARG A 341 -17.63 6.58 2.28
CA ARG A 341 -18.71 5.61 2.53
C ARG A 341 -19.27 5.06 1.23
N ASP A 342 -19.67 5.94 0.31
CA ASP A 342 -20.25 5.55 -0.98
C ASP A 342 -19.25 4.75 -1.81
N TYR A 343 -17.99 5.20 -1.82
CA TYR A 343 -16.90 4.56 -2.55
C TYR A 343 -16.58 3.15 -2.03
N LEU A 344 -16.46 2.98 -0.70
CA LEU A 344 -16.21 1.67 -0.10
C LEU A 344 -17.39 0.72 -0.27
N GLN A 345 -18.62 1.21 -0.07
CA GLN A 345 -19.82 0.42 -0.33
C GLN A 345 -19.83 -0.09 -1.77
N THR A 346 -19.60 0.80 -2.74
CA THR A 346 -19.58 0.44 -4.16
C THR A 346 -18.44 -0.53 -4.49
N TRP A 347 -17.26 -0.39 -3.87
CA TRP A 347 -16.15 -1.35 -4.03
C TRP A 347 -16.58 -2.79 -3.72
N PHE A 348 -17.24 -3.01 -2.58
CA PHE A 348 -17.70 -4.34 -2.18
C PHE A 348 -18.90 -4.81 -3.03
N GLU A 349 -19.83 -3.91 -3.40
CA GLU A 349 -20.95 -4.23 -4.31
C GLU A 349 -20.49 -4.66 -5.70
N LEU A 350 -19.36 -4.13 -6.18
CA LEU A 350 -18.76 -4.50 -7.46
C LEU A 350 -17.91 -5.78 -7.39
N GLY A 351 -17.85 -6.45 -6.24
CA GLY A 351 -17.12 -7.72 -6.07
C GLY A 351 -15.70 -7.58 -5.54
N GLY A 352 -15.30 -6.40 -5.07
CA GLY A 352 -14.09 -6.24 -4.26
C GLY A 352 -14.22 -6.98 -2.93
N SER A 353 -13.14 -7.59 -2.45
CA SER A 353 -13.15 -8.46 -1.25
C SER A 353 -12.27 -7.94 -0.10
N LEU A 354 -11.24 -7.16 -0.40
CA LEU A 354 -10.39 -6.47 0.56
C LEU A 354 -10.05 -5.08 0.03
N PHE A 355 -10.07 -4.08 0.92
CA PHE A 355 -9.65 -2.72 0.58
C PHE A 355 -8.54 -2.25 1.52
N LEU A 356 -7.35 -1.98 0.97
CA LEU A 356 -6.26 -1.34 1.69
C LEU A 356 -6.21 0.15 1.35
N TYR A 357 -6.05 0.99 2.37
CA TYR A 357 -5.70 2.39 2.18
C TYR A 357 -4.20 2.53 2.00
N TYR A 358 -3.76 3.53 1.24
CA TYR A 358 -2.34 3.73 0.99
C TYR A 358 -1.53 3.98 2.27
N ASN A 359 -2.03 4.82 3.18
CA ASN A 359 -1.40 5.04 4.49
C ASN A 359 -2.42 5.00 5.62
N ASP A 360 -2.01 4.41 6.74
CA ASP A 360 -2.72 4.45 8.01
C ASP A 360 -2.59 5.84 8.67
N ILE A 361 -1.36 6.32 8.87
CA ILE A 361 -1.06 7.56 9.59
C ILE A 361 0.01 8.34 8.83
N SER A 362 -0.35 9.45 8.20
CA SER A 362 0.60 10.36 7.56
C SER A 362 0.09 11.79 7.51
N GLN A 363 0.98 12.75 7.72
CA GLN A 363 0.63 14.17 7.62
C GLN A 363 0.42 14.56 6.15
N PRO A 364 -0.54 15.47 5.87
CA PRO A 364 -0.71 16.00 4.53
C PRO A 364 0.50 16.82 4.10
N SER A 365 0.81 16.76 2.80
CA SER A 365 1.82 17.59 2.17
C SER A 365 1.40 17.96 0.74
N ARG A 366 2.26 18.68 0.01
CA ARG A 366 2.06 18.89 -1.44
C ARG A 366 2.03 17.57 -2.25
N TRP A 367 2.55 16.49 -1.68
CA TRP A 367 2.53 15.14 -2.27
C TRP A 367 1.27 14.35 -1.95
N GLY A 368 0.29 14.95 -1.27
CA GLY A 368 -1.00 14.34 -1.01
C GLY A 368 -1.34 14.26 0.48
N SER A 369 -2.58 13.85 0.73
CA SER A 369 -3.19 13.68 2.06
C SER A 369 -3.64 12.23 2.25
N TRP A 370 -2.68 11.31 2.31
CA TRP A 370 -2.93 9.88 2.16
C TRP A 370 -3.48 9.22 3.43
N GLY A 371 -2.91 9.54 4.59
CA GLY A 371 -3.22 8.92 5.87
C GLY A 371 -4.70 8.94 6.21
N LEU A 372 -5.22 7.83 6.74
CA LEU A 372 -6.51 7.83 7.42
C LEU A 372 -6.49 8.78 8.61
N LEU A 373 -5.36 8.87 9.32
CA LEU A 373 -5.09 9.85 10.36
C LEU A 373 -3.82 10.65 10.03
N GLU A 374 -3.67 11.84 10.60
CA GLU A 374 -2.50 12.71 10.44
C GLU A 374 -1.52 12.60 11.61
N SER A 375 -1.91 11.93 12.71
CA SER A 375 -1.04 11.61 13.83
C SER A 375 -1.57 10.43 14.63
N VAL A 376 -0.70 9.70 15.34
CA VAL A 376 -1.10 8.60 16.24
C VAL A 376 -2.04 9.07 17.37
N SER A 377 -1.92 10.34 17.77
CA SER A 377 -2.80 10.95 18.78
C SER A 377 -4.18 11.34 18.24
N GLN A 378 -4.34 11.48 16.92
CA GLN A 378 -5.64 11.82 16.32
C GLN A 378 -6.61 10.66 16.52
N LYS A 379 -7.83 10.97 16.98
CA LYS A 379 -8.83 9.96 17.34
C LYS A 379 -9.82 9.65 16.22
N SER A 380 -10.02 10.59 15.31
CA SER A 380 -11.00 10.51 14.22
C SER A 380 -10.60 11.45 13.09
N SER A 381 -11.05 11.08 11.89
CA SER A 381 -11.03 11.89 10.68
C SER A 381 -12.20 11.43 9.79
N PRO A 382 -12.66 12.22 8.82
CA PRO A 382 -13.72 11.79 7.91
C PRO A 382 -13.44 10.44 7.22
N LYS A 383 -12.18 10.21 6.80
CA LYS A 383 -11.76 8.95 6.15
C LYS A 383 -11.66 7.79 7.14
N TYR A 384 -11.11 8.04 8.33
CA TYR A 384 -10.95 7.00 9.35
C TYR A 384 -12.31 6.52 9.86
N ASP A 385 -13.24 7.44 10.09
CA ASP A 385 -14.57 7.11 10.58
C ASP A 385 -15.35 6.30 9.53
N ALA A 386 -15.28 6.70 8.25
CA ALA A 386 -15.88 5.93 7.15
C ALA A 386 -15.27 4.51 7.02
N ALA A 387 -13.95 4.37 7.23
CA ALA A 387 -13.29 3.06 7.23
C ALA A 387 -13.79 2.16 8.36
N LEU A 388 -13.94 2.70 9.58
CA LEU A 388 -14.47 1.95 10.73
C LEU A 388 -15.95 1.57 10.53
N GLU A 389 -16.75 2.45 9.95
CA GLU A 389 -18.15 2.16 9.59
C GLU A 389 -18.25 1.02 8.58
N ALA A 390 -17.42 1.02 7.53
CA ALA A 390 -17.38 -0.05 6.54
C ALA A 390 -17.03 -1.41 7.17
N LEU A 391 -16.07 -1.46 8.09
CA LEU A 391 -15.70 -2.68 8.81
C LEU A 391 -16.85 -3.26 9.65
N GLN A 392 -17.68 -2.40 10.25
CA GLN A 392 -18.85 -2.83 11.02
C GLN A 392 -19.93 -3.44 10.12
N GLN A 393 -20.14 -2.87 8.93
CA GLN A 393 -21.11 -3.38 7.96
C GLN A 393 -20.70 -4.75 7.41
N ILE A 394 -19.41 -4.93 7.09
CA ILE A 394 -18.88 -6.21 6.59
C ILE A 394 -18.96 -7.30 7.66
N SER A 395 -18.70 -6.96 8.93
CA SER A 395 -18.75 -7.94 10.04
C SER A 395 -20.17 -8.34 10.45
N SER A 396 -21.20 -7.63 9.96
CA SER A 396 -22.60 -7.86 10.29
C SER A 396 -23.36 -8.67 9.23
N ASN A 397 -22.73 -8.91 8.09
CA ASN A 397 -23.20 -9.77 6.99
C ASN A 397 -22.44 -11.09 7.01
#